data_AF-A0A067LZG4-F1
#
_entry.id   AF-A0A067LZG4-F1
#
_cell.length_a   1.000
_cell.length_b   1.000
_cell.length_c   1.000
_cell.angle_alpha   90.00
_cell.angle_beta   90.00
_cell.angle_gamma   90.00
#
_symmetry.space_group_name_H-M   'P 1'
#
loop_
_entity.id
_entity.type
_entity.pdbx_description
1 polymer ?
#
loop_
_entity_poly.entity_id
_entity_poly.type
_entity_poly.pdbx_seq_one_letter_code
_entity_poly.pdbx_strand_id
1 'polypeptide(L)' 'MNCGTTIDDLLSTIYPEIQGGIPDDDYFPKHIILSASNEEVHKINDKAVGLFPGQEHVYHSADVQVQE' A
#
# COMPACT_ATOMS: atom_id res chain seq x y z
N MET A 1 5.31 -1.53 -28.75
CA MET A 1 4.64 -0.66 -27.78
C MET A 1 3.92 -1.56 -26.79
N ASN A 2 4.47 -1.74 -25.60
CA ASN A 2 3.90 -2.61 -24.57
C ASN A 2 2.87 -1.78 -23.80
N CYS A 3 1.63 -1.77 -24.27
CA CYS A 3 0.53 -1.01 -23.66
C CYS A 3 -0.09 -1.84 -22.53
N GLY A 4 0.64 -1.95 -21.43
CA GLY A 4 0.13 -2.45 -20.17
C GLY A 4 0.98 -1.84 -19.09
N THR A 5 0.50 -0.76 -18.46
CA THR A 5 1.08 -0.26 -17.22
C THR A 5 0.97 -1.39 -16.21
N THR A 6 2.11 -1.95 -15.83
CA THR A 6 2.14 -2.97 -14.79
C THR A 6 1.81 -2.34 -13.44
N ILE A 7 1.48 -3.16 -12.44
CA ILE A 7 1.30 -2.64 -11.06
C ILE A 7 2.59 -1.94 -10.58
N ASP A 8 3.78 -2.38 -11.03
CA ASP A 8 5.06 -1.70 -10.71
C ASP A 8 5.14 -0.28 -11.29
N ASP A 9 4.69 -0.11 -12.53
CA ASP A 9 4.67 1.20 -13.18
C ASP A 9 3.69 2.14 -12.47
N LEU A 10 2.53 1.62 -12.04
CA LEU A 10 1.55 2.38 -11.25
C LEU A 10 2.15 2.83 -9.92
N LEU A 11 2.74 1.91 -9.15
CA LEU A 11 3.30 2.19 -7.83
C LEU A 11 4.48 3.16 -7.90
N SER A 12 5.36 3.03 -8.89
CA SER A 12 6.47 3.97 -9.09
C SER A 12 6.01 5.36 -9.54
N THR A 13 4.88 5.46 -10.24
CA THR A 13 4.28 6.74 -10.63
C THR A 13 3.58 7.43 -9.46
N ILE A 14 2.84 6.69 -8.64
CA ILE A 14 2.05 7.24 -7.54
C ILE A 14 2.89 7.43 -6.27
N TYR A 15 3.89 6.58 -6.03
CA TYR A 15 4.74 6.65 -4.84
C TYR A 15 6.23 6.81 -5.19
N PRO A 16 6.64 7.90 -5.86
CA PRO A 16 8.01 8.07 -6.34
C PRO A 16 9.05 8.12 -5.20
N GLU A 17 8.64 8.50 -3.99
CA GLU A 17 9.54 8.72 -2.85
C GLU A 17 9.42 7.63 -1.76
N ILE A 18 8.74 6.52 -2.05
CA ILE A 18 8.41 5.48 -1.05
C ILE A 18 9.63 4.85 -0.37
N GLN A 19 10.78 4.80 -1.05
CA GLN A 19 12.03 4.26 -0.51
C GLN A 19 12.92 5.33 0.17
N GLY A 20 12.53 6.60 0.10
CA GLY A 20 13.35 7.73 0.54
C GLY A 20 13.38 7.97 2.05
N GLY A 21 12.53 7.29 2.83
CA GLY A 21 12.42 7.46 4.27
C GLY A 21 10.98 7.51 4.76
N ILE A 22 10.75 8.06 5.95
CA ILE A 22 9.41 8.25 6.51
C ILE A 22 8.74 9.40 5.74
N PRO A 23 7.63 9.16 5.04
CA PRO A 23 6.90 10.21 4.35
C PRO A 23 6.27 11.19 5.34
N ASP A 24 6.02 12.43 4.90
CA ASP A 24 5.18 13.38 5.65
C ASP A 24 3.77 12.79 5.88
N ASP A 25 3.11 13.21 6.97
CA ASP A 25 1.77 12.71 7.37
C ASP A 25 0.72 12.81 6.25
N ASP A 26 0.88 13.78 5.36
CA ASP A 26 -0.01 14.05 4.23
C ASP A 26 0.30 13.23 2.96
N TYR A 27 1.38 12.45 2.94
CA TYR A 27 1.84 11.77 1.73
C TYR A 27 0.80 10.77 1.22
N PHE A 28 0.36 9.83 2.05
CA PHE A 28 -0.62 8.81 1.61
C PHE A 28 -2.00 9.37 1.27
N PRO A 29 -2.58 10.29 2.06
CA PRO A 29 -3.84 10.91 1.70
C PRO A 29 -3.83 11.61 0.33
N LYS A 30 -2.67 12.08 -0.14
CA LYS A 30 -2.52 12.73 -1.45
C LYS A 30 -2.30 11.75 -2.61
N HIS A 31 -1.98 10.49 -2.32
CA HIS A 31 -1.59 9.47 -3.30
C HIS A 31 -2.52 8.25 -3.27
N ILE A 32 -3.81 8.45 -2.98
CA ILE A 32 -4.81 7.38 -2.87
C ILE A 32 -5.01 6.69 -4.23
N ILE A 33 -4.97 5.37 -4.22
CA ILE A 33 -5.32 4.52 -5.38
C ILE A 33 -6.71 3.93 -5.14
N LEU A 34 -7.64 4.18 -6.06
CA LEU A 34 -8.98 3.59 -6.04
C LEU A 34 -9.06 2.44 -7.04
N SER A 35 -9.69 1.34 -6.62
CA SER A 35 -9.94 0.18 -7.48
C SER A 35 -11.41 -0.26 -7.40
N ALA A 36 -11.86 -0.97 -8.44
CA ALA A 36 -13.25 -1.40 -8.57
C ALA A 36 -13.60 -2.64 -7.71
N SER A 37 -12.60 -3.40 -7.25
CA SER A 37 -12.81 -4.59 -6.41
C SER A 37 -11.77 -4.69 -5.30
N ASN A 38 -12.16 -5.34 -4.20
CA ASN A 38 -11.25 -5.58 -3.08
C ASN A 38 -10.10 -6.51 -3.46
N GLU A 39 -10.31 -7.46 -4.37
CA GLU A 39 -9.23 -8.34 -4.85
C GLU A 39 -8.08 -7.54 -5.46
N GLU A 40 -8.39 -6.54 -6.28
CA GLU A 40 -7.40 -5.65 -6.87
C GLU A 40 -6.79 -4.70 -5.82
N VAL A 41 -7.59 -4.25 -4.84
CA VAL A 41 -7.06 -3.48 -3.70
C VAL A 41 -6.01 -4.30 -2.94
N HIS A 42 -6.28 -5.57 -2.65
CA HIS A 42 -5.33 -6.45 -1.95
C HIS A 42 -4.05 -6.62 -2.76
N LYS A 43 -4.14 -6.93 -4.06
CA LYS A 43 -2.96 -7.06 -4.93
C LYS A 43 -2.08 -5.81 -4.95
N ILE A 44 -2.69 -4.63 -5.02
CA ILE A 44 -1.97 -3.35 -5.03
C ILE A 44 -1.34 -3.08 -3.66
N ASN A 45 -2.10 -3.26 -2.58
CA ASN A 45 -1.63 -3.00 -1.22
C ASN A 45 -0.48 -3.93 -0.81
N ASP A 46 -0.58 -5.23 -1.08
CA ASP A 46 0.48 -6.20 -0.75
C ASP A 46 1.80 -5.79 -1.42
N LYS A 47 1.73 -5.34 -2.67
CA LYS A 47 2.90 -4.90 -3.42
C LYS A 47 3.42 -3.54 -2.94
N ALA A 48 2.53 -2.62 -2.59
CA ALA A 48 2.91 -1.31 -2.05
C ALA A 48 3.59 -1.44 -0.67
N VAL A 49 3.07 -2.29 0.22
CA VAL A 49 3.66 -2.58 1.53
C VAL A 49 5.08 -3.14 1.38
N GLY A 50 5.30 -4.04 0.41
CA GLY A 50 6.63 -4.60 0.13
C GLY A 50 7.67 -3.58 -0.37
N LEU A 51 7.24 -2.39 -0.84
CA LEU A 51 8.15 -1.32 -1.25
C LEU A 51 8.61 -0.44 -0.09
N PHE A 52 7.91 -0.49 1.05
CA PHE A 52 8.25 0.33 2.21
C PHE A 52 9.57 -0.10 2.84
N PRO A 53 10.48 0.84 3.13
CA PRO A 53 11.67 0.53 3.90
C PRO A 53 11.26 0.17 5.33
N GLY A 54 11.66 -1.00 5.81
CA GLY A 54 11.37 -1.44 7.17
C GLY A 54 11.13 -2.93 7.29
N GLN A 55 10.56 -3.34 8.43
CA GLN A 55 10.16 -4.71 8.70
C GLN A 55 8.63 -4.84 8.63
N GLU A 56 8.16 -5.81 7.87
CA GLU A 56 6.73 -6.15 7.81
C GLU A 56 6.29 -6.76 9.15
N HIS A 57 5.14 -6.29 9.64
CA HIS A 57 4.50 -6.81 10.84
C HIS A 57 3.05 -7.16 10.55
N VAL A 58 2.66 -8.39 10.90
CA VAL A 58 1.27 -8.84 10.81
C VAL A 58 0.61 -8.64 12.16
N TYR A 59 -0.46 -7.84 12.17
CA TYR A 59 -1.30 -7.64 13.34
C TYR A 59 -2.54 -8.53 13.23
N HIS A 60 -2.82 -9.30 14.27
CA HIS A 60 -4.02 -10.12 14.35
C HIS A 60 -5.15 -9.33 15.03
N SER A 61 -6.34 -9.37 14.44
CA SER A 61 -7.53 -8.79 15.06
C SER A 61 -7.86 -9.49 16.37
N ALA A 62 -8.38 -8.73 17.34
CA ALA A 62 -9.03 -9.30 18.51
C ALA A 62 -10.52 -9.42 18.19
N ASP A 63 -11.02 -10.64 18.07
CA ASP A 63 -12.44 -10.88 17.76
C ASP A 63 -13.36 -10.60 18.96
N VAL A 64 -12.81 -10.63 20.18
CA VAL A 64 -13.57 -10.46 21.41
C VAL A 64 -12.83 -9.53 22.36
N GLN A 65 -13.47 -8.41 22.70
CA GLN A 65 -13.05 -7.54 23.79
C GLN A 65 -13.73 -8.05 25.07
N VAL A 66 -13.03 -8.87 25.85
CA VAL A 66 -13.50 -9.32 27.17
C VAL A 66 -13.35 -8.16 28.16
N GLN A 67 -14.48 -7.64 28.65
CA GLN A 67 -14.51 -6.76 29.82
C GLN A 67 -14.66 -7.64 31.07
N GLU A 68 -13.82 -7.42 32.08
CA GLU A 68 -13.94 -8.04 33.42
C GLU A 68 -15.14 -7.50 34.20
#